data_AF-A0A0L7MCF3-F1
#
_entry.id   AF-A0A0L7MCF3-F1
#
_cell.length_a   1.000
_cell.length_b   1.000
_cell.length_c   1.000
_cell.angle_alpha   90.00
_cell.angle_beta   90.00
_cell.angle_gamma   90.00
#
_symmetry.space_group_name_H-M   'P 1'
#
loop_
_entity.id
_entity.type
_entity.pdbx_description
1 polymer ?
#
loop_
_entity_poly.entity_id
_entity_poly.type
_entity_poly.pdbx_seq_one_letter_code
_entity_poly.pdbx_strand_id
1 'polypeptide(L)'
;MPCTRIARRTIAGLAAAALLTAAQAADNWPAKPIRIIVPTPPAGPSDIAVRPLAAAVQKALGQAVIVENRAGANGNIGAAEVARAPADGYTWLWAMDPVLTVNKHIYKNIGYSSDAIVVLNAAARFSQTLICNPGLGFKSVKDMLEAAKSRELTYATGGAGSPGHLVMESLLSATGVKMVHVPYKGPAPAMQDLMGGQVDCGFLAAPTVLPQIQSGRVTALATTGRTRSPLLPALPTIAESGYPDFDGTYWLLLAAPKGVPAEIQKRFLAAMDAAIRSPQQQERVKAVDIEMVGSSPEQAQARVREISGKWEALARKINLKPD
;
A
#
# COMPACT_ATOMS: atom_id res chain seq x y z
N MET A 1 -21.75 58.70 -17.96
CA MET A 1 -22.15 57.28 -18.13
C MET A 1 -21.54 56.45 -16.99
N PRO A 2 -22.33 56.08 -15.95
CA PRO A 2 -21.85 55.46 -14.71
C PRO A 2 -22.13 53.94 -14.62
N CYS A 3 -21.97 53.18 -15.71
CA CYS A 3 -22.35 51.75 -15.76
C CYS A 3 -21.31 50.76 -15.23
N THR A 4 -20.07 51.16 -14.96
CA THR A 4 -18.97 50.21 -14.64
C THR A 4 -18.72 49.98 -13.14
N ARG A 5 -19.32 50.77 -12.23
CA ARG A 5 -19.09 50.62 -10.78
C ARG A 5 -20.05 49.65 -10.08
N ILE A 6 -21.21 49.36 -10.66
CA ILE A 6 -22.23 48.48 -10.05
C ILE A 6 -21.84 47.01 -10.24
N ALA A 7 -21.25 46.63 -11.37
CA ALA A 7 -20.85 45.25 -11.68
C ALA A 7 -19.73 44.70 -10.77
N ARG A 8 -18.86 45.56 -10.21
CA ARG A 8 -17.78 45.12 -9.29
C ARG A 8 -18.25 44.82 -7.87
N ARG A 9 -19.36 45.41 -7.42
CA ARG A 9 -19.89 45.18 -6.06
C ARG A 9 -20.71 43.89 -5.96
N THR A 10 -21.36 43.47 -7.03
CA THR A 10 -22.13 42.21 -7.07
C THR A 10 -21.24 40.96 -7.12
N ILE A 11 -20.08 41.02 -7.79
CA ILE A 11 -19.13 39.89 -7.84
C ILE A 11 -18.45 39.66 -6.48
N ALA A 12 -18.17 40.74 -5.72
CA ALA A 12 -17.58 40.64 -4.38
C ALA A 12 -18.55 40.01 -3.34
N GLY A 13 -19.86 40.20 -3.49
CA GLY A 13 -20.86 39.62 -2.59
C GLY A 13 -21.05 38.10 -2.75
N LEU A 14 -20.97 37.58 -3.99
CA LEU A 14 -21.09 36.14 -4.25
C LEU A 14 -19.88 35.33 -3.75
N ALA A 15 -18.67 35.91 -3.79
CA ALA A 15 -17.48 35.26 -3.25
C ALA A 15 -17.52 35.13 -1.71
N ALA A 16 -18.10 36.12 -1.02
CA ALA A 16 -18.25 36.09 0.44
C ALA A 16 -19.32 35.09 0.91
N ALA A 17 -20.40 34.91 0.16
CA ALA A 17 -21.45 33.94 0.49
C ALA A 17 -20.97 32.47 0.35
N ALA A 18 -20.10 32.17 -0.61
CA ALA A 18 -19.53 30.83 -0.79
C ALA A 18 -18.59 30.42 0.36
N LEU A 19 -17.91 31.38 1.00
CA LEU A 19 -17.03 31.13 2.14
C LEU A 19 -17.81 30.83 3.43
N LEU A 20 -18.99 31.45 3.61
CA LEU A 20 -19.85 31.21 4.78
C LEU A 20 -20.49 29.82 4.76
N THR A 21 -20.89 29.30 3.59
CA THR A 21 -21.44 27.95 3.47
C THR A 21 -20.38 26.85 3.67
N ALA A 22 -19.11 27.12 3.33
CA ALA A 22 -18.03 26.17 3.53
C ALA A 22 -17.65 26.01 5.01
N ALA A 23 -17.75 27.09 5.81
CA ALA A 23 -17.48 27.05 7.25
C ALA A 23 -18.54 26.24 8.02
N GLN A 24 -19.83 26.40 7.70
CA GLN A 24 -20.92 25.70 8.37
C GLN A 24 -21.00 24.18 8.06
N ALA A 25 -20.46 23.73 6.94
CA ALA A 25 -20.44 22.31 6.59
C ALA A 25 -19.40 21.51 7.41
N ALA A 26 -18.34 22.17 7.90
CA ALA A 26 -17.30 21.53 8.71
C ALA A 26 -17.78 21.20 10.14
N ASP A 27 -18.60 22.07 10.74
CA ASP A 27 -19.10 21.89 12.12
C ASP A 27 -20.03 20.67 12.26
N ASN A 28 -20.73 20.30 11.18
CA ASN A 28 -21.68 19.17 11.16
C ASN A 28 -21.10 17.86 10.60
N TRP A 29 -19.82 17.83 10.23
CA TRP A 29 -19.18 16.62 9.71
C TRP A 29 -18.73 15.69 10.86
N PRO A 30 -18.96 14.36 10.82
CA PRO A 30 -19.68 13.62 9.79
C PRO A 30 -21.19 13.48 10.10
N ALA A 31 -22.04 13.62 9.08
CA ALA A 31 -23.50 13.48 9.14
C ALA A 31 -24.06 12.30 8.30
N LYS A 32 -23.18 11.60 7.58
CA LYS A 32 -23.49 10.41 6.76
C LYS A 32 -22.33 9.40 6.86
N PRO A 33 -22.50 8.15 6.41
CA PRO A 33 -21.44 7.16 6.41
C PRO A 33 -20.17 7.62 5.66
N ILE A 34 -19.02 7.29 6.22
CA ILE A 34 -17.70 7.52 5.63
C ILE A 34 -17.26 6.24 4.92
N ARG A 35 -16.65 6.38 3.74
CA ARG A 35 -16.13 5.28 2.93
C ARG A 35 -14.60 5.31 2.97
N ILE A 36 -13.99 4.15 3.23
CA ILE A 36 -12.56 3.91 3.04
C ILE A 36 -12.41 2.92 1.89
N ILE A 37 -11.90 3.41 0.76
CA ILE A 37 -11.64 2.60 -0.42
C ILE A 37 -10.29 1.90 -0.25
N VAL A 38 -10.29 0.59 -0.41
CA VAL A 38 -9.10 -0.28 -0.37
C VAL A 38 -8.86 -0.83 -1.76
N PRO A 39 -7.78 -0.43 -2.47
CA PRO A 39 -7.58 -0.77 -3.87
C PRO A 39 -6.97 -2.17 -4.07
N THR A 40 -7.26 -3.12 -3.18
CA THR A 40 -6.78 -4.50 -3.21
C THR A 40 -7.92 -5.49 -2.93
N PRO A 41 -7.79 -6.76 -3.33
CA PRO A 41 -8.73 -7.80 -2.92
C PRO A 41 -8.89 -7.89 -1.39
N PRO A 42 -10.04 -8.37 -0.89
CA PRO A 42 -10.24 -8.65 0.53
C PRO A 42 -9.21 -9.63 1.09
N ALA A 43 -9.02 -9.63 2.41
CA ALA A 43 -8.11 -10.51 3.15
C ALA A 43 -6.60 -10.36 2.81
N GLY A 44 -6.21 -9.36 2.02
CA GLY A 44 -4.81 -8.94 1.87
C GLY A 44 -4.32 -8.12 3.08
N PRO A 45 -3.00 -7.82 3.16
CA PRO A 45 -2.43 -7.06 4.28
C PRO A 45 -3.10 -5.68 4.48
N SER A 46 -3.43 -5.00 3.37
CA SER A 46 -4.12 -3.71 3.40
C SER A 46 -5.52 -3.81 4.04
N ASP A 47 -6.30 -4.83 3.65
CA ASP A 47 -7.66 -5.08 4.14
C ASP A 47 -7.67 -5.50 5.62
N ILE A 48 -6.75 -6.39 6.00
CA ILE A 48 -6.58 -6.87 7.38
C ILE A 48 -6.22 -5.72 8.32
N ALA A 49 -5.37 -4.78 7.86
CA ALA A 49 -4.96 -3.65 8.68
C ALA A 49 -6.07 -2.62 8.87
N VAL A 50 -6.89 -2.32 7.85
CA VAL A 50 -7.82 -1.19 7.91
C VAL A 50 -9.16 -1.49 8.57
N ARG A 51 -9.70 -2.71 8.43
CA ARG A 51 -10.99 -3.08 9.03
C ARG A 51 -11.06 -2.84 10.54
N PRO A 52 -10.06 -3.25 11.35
CA PRO A 52 -10.04 -2.90 12.77
C PRO A 52 -10.00 -1.40 13.04
N LEU A 53 -9.21 -0.65 12.24
CA LEU A 53 -9.12 0.80 12.37
C LEU A 53 -10.47 1.46 12.06
N ALA A 54 -11.14 1.04 10.99
CA ALA A 54 -12.45 1.53 10.60
C ALA A 54 -13.49 1.35 11.72
N ALA A 55 -13.53 0.18 12.37
CA ALA A 55 -14.43 -0.06 13.50
C ALA A 55 -14.15 0.88 14.69
N ALA A 56 -12.88 1.12 15.00
CA ALA A 56 -12.48 2.06 16.06
C ALA A 56 -12.84 3.51 15.71
N VAL A 57 -12.59 3.93 14.46
CA VAL A 57 -12.95 5.26 13.96
C VAL A 57 -14.46 5.47 13.96
N GLN A 58 -15.24 4.46 13.56
CA GLN A 58 -16.71 4.50 13.65
C GLN A 58 -17.19 4.77 15.08
N LYS A 59 -16.62 4.06 16.06
CA LYS A 59 -16.95 4.29 17.48
C LYS A 59 -16.59 5.71 17.93
N ALA A 60 -15.47 6.25 17.46
CA ALA A 60 -15.01 7.59 17.83
C ALA A 60 -15.82 8.72 17.17
N LEU A 61 -16.26 8.52 15.93
CA LEU A 61 -16.97 9.56 15.15
C LEU A 61 -18.50 9.46 15.24
N GLY A 62 -19.04 8.34 15.73
CA GLY A 62 -20.49 8.14 15.82
C GLY A 62 -21.19 7.97 14.47
N GLN A 63 -20.43 7.73 13.40
CA GLN A 63 -20.93 7.50 12.05
C GLN A 63 -20.32 6.23 11.47
N ALA A 64 -21.08 5.52 10.64
CA ALA A 64 -20.61 4.29 10.01
C ALA A 64 -19.36 4.54 9.17
N VAL A 65 -18.36 3.66 9.29
CA VAL A 65 -17.13 3.70 8.49
C VAL A 65 -17.05 2.41 7.68
N ILE A 66 -17.33 2.52 6.38
CA ILE A 66 -17.49 1.39 5.48
C ILE A 66 -16.19 1.17 4.72
N VAL A 67 -15.63 -0.03 4.82
CA VAL A 67 -14.45 -0.45 4.04
C VAL A 67 -14.92 -1.11 2.75
N GLU A 68 -14.53 -0.54 1.61
CA GLU A 68 -14.89 -1.04 0.28
C GLU A 68 -13.67 -1.44 -0.53
N ASN A 69 -13.59 -2.72 -0.93
CA ASN A 69 -12.52 -3.20 -1.78
C ASN A 69 -12.80 -2.89 -3.27
N ARG A 70 -11.89 -2.16 -3.93
CA ARG A 70 -11.95 -1.76 -5.34
C ARG A 70 -10.65 -2.14 -6.06
N ALA A 71 -10.45 -3.44 -6.25
CA ALA A 71 -9.24 -3.99 -6.85
C ALA A 71 -9.18 -3.79 -8.38
N GLY A 72 -7.96 -3.90 -8.94
CA GLY A 72 -7.69 -3.90 -10.38
C GLY A 72 -6.66 -2.87 -10.82
N ALA A 73 -5.95 -3.16 -11.92
CA ALA A 73 -4.84 -2.35 -12.44
C ALA A 73 -3.82 -1.94 -11.37
N ASN A 74 -3.36 -2.90 -10.57
CA ASN A 74 -2.49 -2.70 -9.39
C ASN A 74 -2.97 -1.58 -8.44
N GLY A 75 -4.29 -1.45 -8.30
CA GLY A 75 -4.93 -0.48 -7.41
C GLY A 75 -5.31 0.86 -8.04
N ASN A 76 -4.97 1.09 -9.31
CA ASN A 76 -5.33 2.33 -10.00
C ASN A 76 -6.85 2.54 -10.10
N ILE A 77 -7.66 1.47 -10.18
CA ILE A 77 -9.12 1.58 -10.25
C ILE A 77 -9.70 2.22 -8.98
N GLY A 78 -9.35 1.68 -7.81
CA GLY A 78 -9.79 2.24 -6.53
C GLY A 78 -9.21 3.63 -6.26
N ALA A 79 -7.95 3.87 -6.62
CA ALA A 79 -7.35 5.20 -6.49
C ALA A 79 -8.05 6.24 -7.39
N ALA A 80 -8.36 5.90 -8.64
CA ALA A 80 -9.08 6.79 -9.55
C ALA A 80 -10.52 7.10 -9.06
N GLU A 81 -11.19 6.15 -8.41
CA GLU A 81 -12.48 6.40 -7.77
C GLU A 81 -12.36 7.46 -6.67
N VAL A 82 -11.36 7.34 -5.79
CA VAL A 82 -11.12 8.35 -4.74
C VAL A 82 -10.71 9.68 -5.35
N ALA A 83 -9.83 9.71 -6.34
CA ALA A 83 -9.40 10.94 -7.00
C ALA A 83 -10.55 11.75 -7.62
N ARG A 84 -11.65 11.09 -8.00
CA ARG A 84 -12.85 11.72 -8.58
C ARG A 84 -13.94 12.01 -7.55
N ALA A 85 -13.79 11.53 -6.32
CA ALA A 85 -14.75 11.75 -5.27
C ALA A 85 -14.79 13.23 -4.85
N PRO A 86 -15.94 13.75 -4.38
CA PRO A 86 -16.00 15.07 -3.78
C PRO A 86 -14.99 15.19 -2.63
N ALA A 87 -14.34 16.34 -2.53
CA ALA A 87 -13.44 16.65 -1.43
C ALA A 87 -14.20 17.04 -0.15
N ASP A 88 -15.26 16.30 0.20
CA ASP A 88 -16.18 16.56 1.32
C ASP A 88 -15.83 15.74 2.58
N GLY A 89 -14.76 14.93 2.52
CA GLY A 89 -14.26 14.12 3.64
C GLY A 89 -15.04 12.84 3.91
N TYR A 90 -15.90 12.39 3.00
CA TYR A 90 -16.62 11.12 3.14
C TYR A 90 -16.03 9.98 2.32
N THR A 91 -15.00 10.23 1.51
CA THR A 91 -14.28 9.19 0.77
C THR A 91 -12.79 9.32 1.03
N TRP A 92 -12.19 8.24 1.53
CA TRP A 92 -10.78 8.13 1.86
C TRP A 92 -10.16 6.96 1.10
N LEU A 93 -8.86 7.03 0.86
CA LEU A 93 -8.09 5.95 0.27
C LEU A 93 -7.20 5.32 1.33
N TRP A 94 -7.25 3.99 1.45
CA TRP A 94 -6.28 3.21 2.19
C TRP A 94 -5.53 2.32 1.20
N ALA A 95 -4.30 2.69 0.87
CA ALA A 95 -3.54 2.07 -0.22
C ALA A 95 -2.15 1.63 0.21
N MET A 96 -1.62 0.60 -0.44
CA MET A 96 -0.19 0.32 -0.39
C MET A 96 0.56 1.41 -1.14
N ASP A 97 1.78 1.72 -0.72
CA ASP A 97 2.61 2.76 -1.31
C ASP A 97 2.82 2.62 -2.83
N PRO A 98 2.95 1.43 -3.47
CA PRO A 98 3.14 1.37 -4.92
C PRO A 98 2.00 1.98 -5.74
N VAL A 99 0.78 2.02 -5.18
CA VAL A 99 -0.37 2.66 -5.82
C VAL A 99 -0.14 4.16 -6.01
N LEU A 100 0.53 4.80 -5.04
CA LEU A 100 0.75 6.25 -5.00
C LEU A 100 2.19 6.66 -5.37
N THR A 101 3.08 5.68 -5.56
CA THR A 101 4.50 5.91 -5.88
C THR A 101 4.88 5.30 -7.23
N VAL A 102 4.74 3.99 -7.41
CA VAL A 102 5.26 3.25 -8.56
C VAL A 102 4.35 3.34 -9.78
N ASN A 103 3.03 3.23 -9.60
CA ASN A 103 2.11 3.02 -10.72
C ASN A 103 2.19 4.12 -11.79
N LYS A 104 2.43 5.38 -11.40
CA LYS A 104 2.60 6.51 -12.31
C LYS A 104 3.81 6.40 -13.25
N HIS A 105 4.78 5.54 -12.91
CA HIS A 105 5.99 5.33 -13.70
C HIS A 105 5.88 4.13 -14.64
N ILE A 106 5.05 3.14 -14.30
CA ILE A 106 4.95 1.89 -15.07
C ILE A 106 3.71 1.89 -15.96
N TYR A 107 2.57 2.43 -15.51
CA TYR A 107 1.36 2.52 -16.32
C TYR A 107 1.41 3.74 -17.25
N LYS A 108 1.03 3.54 -18.53
CA LYS A 108 0.85 4.65 -19.49
C LYS A 108 -0.19 5.67 -19.01
N ASN A 109 -1.22 5.19 -18.32
CA ASN A 109 -2.28 6.01 -17.74
C ASN A 109 -2.82 5.34 -16.47
N ILE A 110 -2.73 6.03 -15.34
CA ILE A 110 -3.27 5.57 -14.05
C ILE A 110 -4.74 5.95 -13.83
N GLY A 111 -5.35 6.70 -14.76
CA GLY A 111 -6.78 7.05 -14.75
C GLY A 111 -7.14 8.29 -13.91
N TYR A 112 -6.15 8.99 -13.35
CA TYR A 112 -6.30 10.22 -12.59
C TYR A 112 -5.01 11.06 -12.62
N SER A 113 -5.09 12.35 -12.27
CA SER A 113 -3.91 13.19 -12.10
C SER A 113 -3.17 12.83 -10.81
N SER A 114 -1.85 12.71 -10.83
CA SER A 114 -1.06 12.31 -9.66
C SER A 114 -1.17 13.30 -8.48
N ASP A 115 -1.60 14.54 -8.72
CA ASP A 115 -1.83 15.56 -7.69
C ASP A 115 -3.26 15.56 -7.13
N ALA A 116 -4.17 14.72 -7.65
CA ALA A 116 -5.57 14.67 -7.22
C ALA A 116 -5.76 14.00 -5.85
N ILE A 117 -4.74 13.30 -5.34
CA ILE A 117 -4.76 12.59 -4.05
C ILE A 117 -3.64 13.14 -3.17
N VAL A 118 -3.96 13.41 -1.90
CA VAL A 118 -2.99 13.85 -0.88
C VAL A 118 -2.83 12.76 0.16
N VAL A 119 -1.59 12.36 0.42
CA VAL A 119 -1.25 11.40 1.48
C VAL A 119 -1.17 12.12 2.81
N LEU A 120 -1.85 11.57 3.82
CA LEU A 120 -2.08 12.21 5.11
C LEU A 120 -1.51 11.40 6.28
N ASN A 121 -1.29 10.10 6.11
CA ASN A 121 -0.70 9.27 7.16
C ASN A 121 0.03 8.07 6.55
N ALA A 122 1.25 7.82 7.00
CA ALA A 122 1.95 6.55 6.80
C ALA A 122 1.62 5.64 7.98
N ALA A 123 0.47 4.99 7.89
CA ALA A 123 -0.23 4.42 9.04
C ALA A 123 0.38 3.11 9.52
N ALA A 124 0.80 2.25 8.61
CA ALA A 124 1.40 0.96 8.93
C ALA A 124 2.48 0.58 7.92
N ARG A 125 3.31 -0.39 8.29
CA ARG A 125 4.30 -0.99 7.40
C ARG A 125 4.28 -2.51 7.48
N PHE A 126 4.74 -3.15 6.43
CA PHE A 126 4.81 -4.61 6.34
C PHE A 126 5.97 -5.03 5.43
N SER A 127 6.40 -6.29 5.57
CA SER A 127 7.45 -6.89 4.76
C SER A 127 6.90 -7.97 3.84
N GLN A 128 7.75 -8.48 2.95
CA GLN A 128 7.52 -9.70 2.18
C GLN A 128 8.45 -10.80 2.68
N THR A 129 8.05 -12.05 2.45
CA THR A 129 8.88 -13.22 2.73
C THR A 129 9.17 -13.93 1.41
N LEU A 130 10.44 -14.20 1.16
CA LEU A 130 10.87 -15.06 0.07
C LEU A 130 10.53 -16.51 0.44
N ILE A 131 9.67 -17.12 -0.35
CA ILE A 131 9.31 -18.52 -0.22
C ILE A 131 9.59 -19.27 -1.53
N CYS A 132 9.84 -20.56 -1.43
CA CYS A 132 10.03 -21.46 -2.55
C CYS A 132 9.31 -22.79 -2.33
N ASN A 133 9.02 -23.49 -3.42
CA ASN A 133 8.51 -24.84 -3.37
C ASN A 133 9.52 -25.75 -2.64
N PRO A 134 9.09 -26.57 -1.65
CA PRO A 134 10.01 -27.41 -0.88
C PRO A 134 10.78 -28.44 -1.71
N GLY A 135 10.22 -28.91 -2.83
CA GLY A 135 10.83 -29.90 -3.72
C GLY A 135 12.12 -29.42 -4.39
N LEU A 136 12.37 -28.10 -4.38
CA LEU A 136 13.60 -27.50 -4.91
C LEU A 136 14.80 -27.68 -3.97
N GLY A 137 14.56 -27.94 -2.69
CA GLY A 137 15.62 -28.17 -1.69
C GLY A 137 16.44 -26.94 -1.32
N PHE A 138 16.04 -25.73 -1.72
CA PHE A 138 16.74 -24.49 -1.36
C PHE A 138 16.65 -24.22 0.14
N LYS A 139 17.76 -23.84 0.76
CA LYS A 139 17.87 -23.52 2.20
C LYS A 139 18.30 -22.08 2.45
N SER A 140 18.75 -21.38 1.41
CA SER A 140 19.18 -20.00 1.50
C SER A 140 18.83 -19.19 0.24
N VAL A 141 18.90 -17.86 0.36
CA VAL A 141 18.80 -16.95 -0.79
C VAL A 141 19.90 -17.26 -1.82
N LYS A 142 21.10 -17.61 -1.35
CA LYS A 142 22.24 -17.98 -2.19
C LYS A 142 21.93 -19.21 -3.05
N ASP A 143 21.35 -20.26 -2.46
CA ASP A 143 21.01 -21.49 -3.18
C ASP A 143 20.06 -21.20 -4.35
N MET A 144 19.03 -20.39 -4.09
CA MET A 144 18.07 -19.98 -5.11
C MET A 144 18.73 -19.18 -6.23
N LEU A 145 19.59 -18.22 -5.89
CA LEU A 145 20.30 -17.40 -6.87
C LEU A 145 21.34 -18.19 -7.69
N GLU A 146 22.00 -19.19 -7.10
CA GLU A 146 22.91 -20.09 -7.81
C GLU A 146 22.14 -21.01 -8.77
N ALA A 147 21.01 -21.54 -8.35
CA ALA A 147 20.13 -22.33 -9.22
C ALA A 147 19.58 -21.50 -10.39
N ALA A 148 19.17 -20.25 -10.16
CA ALA A 148 18.70 -19.35 -11.21
C ALA A 148 19.78 -18.95 -12.24
N LYS A 149 21.07 -19.16 -11.93
CA LYS A 149 22.16 -18.97 -12.91
C LYS A 149 22.36 -20.19 -13.81
N SER A 150 22.02 -21.39 -13.33
CA SER A 150 22.25 -22.65 -14.05
C SER A 150 21.02 -23.14 -14.81
N ARG A 151 19.83 -22.74 -14.39
CA ARG A 151 18.56 -23.05 -15.05
C ARG A 151 17.56 -21.91 -14.89
N GLU A 152 16.57 -21.89 -15.76
CA GLU A 152 15.45 -20.98 -15.62
C GLU A 152 14.65 -21.33 -14.35
N LEU A 153 14.39 -20.31 -13.54
CA LEU A 153 13.43 -20.36 -12.43
C LEU A 153 12.33 -19.35 -12.67
N THR A 154 11.14 -19.68 -12.20
CA THR A 154 9.96 -18.83 -12.21
C THR A 154 9.73 -18.21 -10.84
N TYR A 155 9.05 -17.06 -10.79
CA TYR A 155 8.59 -16.49 -9.53
C TYR A 155 7.19 -15.92 -9.60
N ALA A 156 6.40 -16.21 -8.57
CA ALA A 156 5.02 -15.80 -8.45
C ALA A 156 4.87 -14.52 -7.62
N THR A 157 3.91 -13.68 -8.02
CA THR A 157 3.57 -12.45 -7.28
C THR A 157 2.07 -12.18 -7.32
N GLY A 158 1.63 -11.22 -6.51
CA GLY A 158 0.24 -10.73 -6.56
C GLY A 158 -0.11 -9.88 -7.79
N GLY A 159 0.78 -9.79 -8.79
CA GLY A 159 0.56 -9.08 -10.06
C GLY A 159 1.72 -8.14 -10.43
N ALA A 160 1.67 -7.61 -11.66
CA ALA A 160 2.64 -6.63 -12.15
C ALA A 160 2.66 -5.36 -11.28
N GLY A 161 3.83 -4.90 -10.86
CA GLY A 161 4.00 -3.75 -9.96
C GLY A 161 3.57 -4.00 -8.50
N SER A 162 3.19 -5.23 -8.13
CA SER A 162 2.88 -5.56 -6.73
C SER A 162 4.14 -5.51 -5.84
N PRO A 163 3.99 -5.36 -4.51
CA PRO A 163 5.10 -5.41 -3.57
C PRO A 163 6.08 -6.57 -3.81
N GLY A 164 5.57 -7.80 -3.99
CA GLY A 164 6.38 -8.98 -4.25
C GLY A 164 7.17 -8.91 -5.56
N HIS A 165 6.57 -8.35 -6.62
CA HIS A 165 7.25 -8.15 -7.90
C HIS A 165 8.40 -7.16 -7.76
N LEU A 166 8.14 -6.01 -7.14
CA LEU A 166 9.14 -4.95 -6.98
C LEU A 166 10.34 -5.38 -6.13
N VAL A 167 10.14 -6.16 -5.05
CA VAL A 167 11.28 -6.68 -4.27
C VAL A 167 12.04 -7.78 -5.01
N MET A 168 11.37 -8.64 -5.78
CA MET A 168 12.05 -9.66 -6.58
C MET A 168 12.94 -8.98 -7.62
N GLU A 169 12.37 -8.06 -8.40
CA GLU A 169 13.12 -7.33 -9.41
C GLU A 169 14.27 -6.50 -8.82
N SER A 170 14.08 -5.93 -7.62
CA SER A 170 15.17 -5.26 -6.91
C SER A 170 16.32 -6.22 -6.59
N LEU A 171 16.03 -7.45 -6.15
CA LEU A 171 17.03 -8.46 -5.83
C LEU A 171 17.72 -8.97 -7.11
N LEU A 172 16.96 -9.28 -8.15
CA LEU A 172 17.47 -9.74 -9.45
C LEU A 172 18.37 -8.69 -10.10
N SER A 173 17.93 -7.43 -10.09
CA SER A 173 18.70 -6.27 -10.57
C SER A 173 19.99 -6.02 -9.79
N ALA A 174 20.02 -6.31 -8.49
CA ALA A 174 21.21 -6.18 -7.65
C ALA A 174 22.20 -7.34 -7.84
N THR A 175 21.71 -8.51 -8.23
CA THR A 175 22.51 -9.74 -8.35
C THR A 175 22.93 -10.08 -9.78
N GLY A 176 22.29 -9.47 -10.78
CA GLY A 176 22.46 -9.81 -12.19
C GLY A 176 21.82 -11.15 -12.58
N VAL A 177 21.09 -11.79 -11.66
CA VAL A 177 20.35 -13.03 -11.90
C VAL A 177 19.03 -12.72 -12.61
N LYS A 178 18.53 -13.66 -13.42
CA LYS A 178 17.24 -13.55 -14.10
C LYS A 178 16.33 -14.68 -13.67
N MET A 179 15.04 -14.36 -13.55
CA MET A 179 13.96 -15.32 -13.31
C MET A 179 12.74 -14.88 -14.11
N VAL A 180 11.86 -15.80 -14.44
CA VAL A 180 10.62 -15.53 -15.19
C VAL A 180 9.50 -15.11 -14.24
N HIS A 181 8.95 -13.93 -14.42
CA HIS A 181 7.82 -13.45 -13.63
C HIS A 181 6.52 -14.13 -14.06
N VAL A 182 5.78 -14.67 -13.08
CA VAL A 182 4.43 -15.22 -13.26
C VAL A 182 3.44 -14.39 -12.42
N PRO A 183 2.71 -13.43 -13.02
CA PRO A 183 1.77 -12.57 -12.31
C PRO A 183 0.44 -13.26 -12.02
N TYR A 184 -0.08 -13.11 -10.80
CA TYR A 184 -1.41 -13.57 -10.42
C TYR A 184 -2.33 -12.41 -10.03
N LYS A 185 -3.64 -12.67 -9.94
CA LYS A 185 -4.64 -11.69 -9.44
C LYS A 185 -4.68 -11.65 -7.91
N GLY A 186 -3.53 -11.47 -7.28
CA GLY A 186 -3.36 -11.43 -5.82
C GLY A 186 -2.57 -12.62 -5.25
N PRO A 187 -2.26 -12.58 -3.94
CA PRO A 187 -1.29 -13.50 -3.31
C PRO A 187 -1.84 -14.92 -3.09
N ALA A 188 -3.15 -15.10 -2.95
CA ALA A 188 -3.76 -16.40 -2.73
C ALA A 188 -3.56 -17.39 -3.90
N PRO A 189 -3.92 -17.05 -5.16
CA PRO A 189 -3.66 -17.93 -6.29
C PRO A 189 -2.15 -18.16 -6.53
N ALA A 190 -1.31 -17.13 -6.33
CA ALA A 190 0.15 -17.29 -6.40
C ALA A 190 0.70 -18.35 -5.41
N MET A 191 0.17 -18.35 -4.18
CA MET A 191 0.54 -19.33 -3.17
C MET A 191 0.08 -20.75 -3.52
N GLN A 192 -1.12 -20.90 -4.09
CA GLN A 192 -1.65 -22.21 -4.50
C GLN A 192 -0.73 -22.88 -5.54
N ASP A 193 -0.34 -22.13 -6.57
CA ASP A 193 0.51 -22.64 -7.64
C ASP A 193 1.94 -22.92 -7.17
N LEU A 194 2.47 -22.11 -6.24
CA LEU A 194 3.78 -22.37 -5.63
C LEU A 194 3.77 -23.66 -4.81
N MET A 195 2.74 -23.90 -3.99
CA MET A 195 2.58 -25.16 -3.26
C MET A 195 2.42 -26.35 -4.22
N GLY A 196 1.71 -26.16 -5.34
CA GLY A 196 1.51 -27.16 -6.38
C GLY A 196 2.72 -27.37 -7.31
N GLY A 197 3.81 -26.63 -7.13
CA GLY A 197 5.03 -26.74 -7.94
C GLY A 197 4.90 -26.22 -9.37
N GLN A 198 3.87 -25.41 -9.66
CA GLN A 198 3.69 -24.77 -10.97
C GLN A 198 4.61 -23.56 -11.14
N VAL A 199 5.08 -22.99 -10.02
CA VAL A 199 6.03 -21.88 -9.93
C VAL A 199 7.04 -22.14 -8.83
N ASP A 200 8.29 -21.72 -9.03
CA ASP A 200 9.40 -22.15 -8.17
C ASP A 200 9.44 -21.37 -6.84
N CYS A 201 9.42 -20.04 -6.91
CA CYS A 201 9.59 -19.16 -5.76
C CYS A 201 8.66 -17.95 -5.82
N GLY A 202 8.70 -17.09 -4.80
CA GLY A 202 7.97 -15.83 -4.81
C GLY A 202 8.16 -15.03 -3.53
N PHE A 203 7.96 -13.73 -3.64
CA PHE A 203 7.80 -12.86 -2.47
C PHE A 203 6.32 -12.61 -2.24
N LEU A 204 5.82 -13.04 -1.08
CA LEU A 204 4.44 -12.83 -0.66
C LEU A 204 4.39 -12.31 0.78
N ALA A 205 3.31 -11.62 1.13
CA ALA A 205 3.12 -11.05 2.45
C ALA A 205 2.81 -12.13 3.50
N ALA A 206 3.18 -11.85 4.75
CA ALA A 206 3.01 -12.72 5.90
C ALA A 206 1.61 -13.34 6.09
N PRO A 207 0.47 -12.62 5.94
CA PRO A 207 -0.85 -13.24 6.09
C PRO A 207 -1.07 -14.45 5.18
N THR A 208 -0.43 -14.46 4.00
CA THR A 208 -0.52 -15.56 3.03
C THR A 208 0.49 -16.65 3.35
N VAL A 209 1.72 -16.29 3.72
CA VAL A 209 2.82 -17.26 3.85
C VAL A 209 2.89 -17.94 5.22
N LEU A 210 2.53 -17.26 6.31
CA LEU A 210 2.76 -17.78 7.66
C LEU A 210 2.11 -19.15 7.91
N PRO A 211 0.82 -19.38 7.55
CA PRO A 211 0.22 -20.70 7.74
C PRO A 211 0.88 -21.80 6.90
N GLN A 212 1.41 -21.44 5.73
CA GLN A 212 2.04 -22.40 4.81
C GLN A 212 3.47 -22.75 5.23
N ILE A 213 4.20 -21.77 5.77
CA ILE A 213 5.52 -21.97 6.37
C ILE A 213 5.38 -22.88 7.60
N GLN A 214 4.43 -22.59 8.49
CA GLN A 214 4.20 -23.37 9.72
C GLN A 214 3.77 -24.82 9.45
N SER A 215 3.06 -25.07 8.36
CA SER A 215 2.66 -26.41 7.93
C SER A 215 3.70 -27.12 7.05
N GLY A 216 4.85 -26.49 6.77
CA GLY A 216 5.91 -27.05 5.94
C GLY A 216 5.56 -27.20 4.46
N ARG A 217 4.48 -26.55 3.98
CA ARG A 217 4.06 -26.63 2.57
C ARG A 217 4.89 -25.74 1.65
N VAL A 218 5.64 -24.80 2.21
CA VAL A 218 6.59 -23.94 1.50
C VAL A 218 7.85 -23.78 2.35
N THR A 219 8.99 -23.56 1.71
CA THR A 219 10.25 -23.24 2.39
C THR A 219 10.46 -21.74 2.35
N ALA A 220 10.62 -21.09 3.51
CA ALA A 220 10.96 -19.67 3.58
C ALA A 220 12.47 -19.47 3.67
N LEU A 221 12.99 -18.49 2.93
CA LEU A 221 14.43 -18.25 2.80
C LEU A 221 14.89 -16.96 3.47
N ALA A 222 14.10 -15.88 3.38
CA ALA A 222 14.43 -14.58 3.97
C ALA A 222 13.21 -13.65 4.01
N THR A 223 13.27 -12.60 4.84
CA THR A 223 12.31 -11.48 4.84
C THR A 223 12.91 -10.21 4.24
N THR A 224 12.07 -9.29 3.76
CA THR A 224 12.54 -8.06 3.11
C THR A 224 12.70 -6.86 4.04
N GLY A 225 12.23 -6.95 5.28
CA GLY A 225 12.35 -5.85 6.24
C GLY A 225 13.80 -5.56 6.62
N ARG A 226 14.07 -4.35 7.10
CA ARG A 226 15.41 -3.96 7.60
C ARG A 226 15.85 -4.78 8.82
N THR A 227 14.88 -5.28 9.59
CA THR A 227 15.09 -6.14 10.75
C THR A 227 14.31 -7.43 10.57
N ARG A 228 14.76 -8.49 11.24
CA ARG A 228 14.05 -9.79 11.24
C ARG A 228 12.62 -9.62 11.73
N SER A 229 11.72 -10.41 11.17
CA SER A 229 10.34 -10.46 11.65
C SER A 229 10.31 -11.16 13.02
N PRO A 230 9.64 -10.58 14.03
CA PRO A 230 9.41 -11.28 15.30
C PRO A 230 8.61 -12.58 15.15
N LEU A 231 7.82 -12.72 14.07
CA LEU A 231 7.06 -13.93 13.77
C LEU A 231 7.90 -15.00 13.06
N LEU A 232 9.01 -14.61 12.44
CA LEU A 232 9.94 -15.50 11.74
C LEU A 232 11.40 -15.23 12.17
N PRO A 233 11.73 -15.33 13.47
CA PRO A 233 13.02 -14.86 13.99
C PRO A 233 14.22 -15.68 13.49
N ALA A 234 13.98 -16.93 13.08
CA ALA A 234 14.99 -17.80 12.51
C ALA A 234 15.38 -17.39 11.07
N LEU A 235 14.48 -16.72 10.33
CA LEU A 235 14.78 -16.29 8.98
C LEU A 235 15.68 -15.05 8.99
N PRO A 236 16.73 -15.01 8.16
CA PRO A 236 17.49 -13.79 7.95
C PRO A 236 16.66 -12.78 7.16
N THR A 237 17.09 -11.52 7.18
CA THR A 237 16.65 -10.56 6.16
C THR A 237 17.42 -10.77 4.85
N ILE A 238 16.94 -10.21 3.74
CA ILE A 238 17.71 -10.15 2.50
C ILE A 238 19.02 -9.38 2.71
N ALA A 239 19.01 -8.34 3.56
CA ALA A 239 20.21 -7.61 3.92
C ALA A 239 21.26 -8.47 4.63
N GLU A 240 20.84 -9.26 5.61
CA GLU A 240 21.69 -10.24 6.31
C GLU A 240 22.13 -11.39 5.39
N SER A 241 21.45 -11.60 4.26
CA SER A 241 21.78 -12.63 3.27
C SER A 241 22.82 -12.18 2.22
N GLY A 242 23.47 -11.04 2.44
CA GLY A 242 24.56 -10.54 1.58
C GLY A 242 24.23 -9.31 0.75
N TYR A 243 23.09 -8.65 1.00
CA TYR A 243 22.62 -7.47 0.25
C TYR A 243 22.33 -6.30 1.18
N PRO A 244 23.34 -5.72 1.86
CA PRO A 244 23.17 -4.87 3.05
C PRO A 244 22.27 -3.63 2.84
N ASP A 245 22.20 -3.09 1.63
CA ASP A 245 21.35 -1.94 1.29
C ASP A 245 19.89 -2.32 0.94
N PHE A 246 19.56 -3.61 1.01
CA PHE A 246 18.23 -4.10 0.67
C PHE A 246 17.23 -3.74 1.76
N ASP A 247 16.22 -2.97 1.37
CA ASP A 247 15.03 -2.71 2.16
C ASP A 247 13.81 -2.94 1.27
N GLY A 248 12.97 -3.92 1.57
CA GLY A 248 11.69 -4.14 0.89
C GLY A 248 10.53 -3.94 1.84
N THR A 249 10.61 -2.94 2.72
CA THR A 249 9.51 -2.49 3.57
C THR A 249 8.50 -1.70 2.74
N TYR A 250 7.23 -2.08 2.84
CA TYR A 250 6.11 -1.39 2.22
C TYR A 250 5.26 -0.67 3.26
N TRP A 251 4.56 0.37 2.82
CA TRP A 251 3.74 1.22 3.65
C TRP A 251 2.27 1.13 3.25
N LEU A 252 1.41 1.12 4.26
CA LEU A 252 -0.02 1.37 4.11
C LEU A 252 -0.28 2.84 4.43
N LEU A 253 -0.82 3.53 3.43
CA LEU A 253 -1.01 4.97 3.40
C LEU A 253 -2.49 5.29 3.49
N LEU A 254 -2.83 6.22 4.40
CA LEU A 254 -4.10 6.91 4.36
C LEU A 254 -3.97 8.16 3.50
N ALA A 255 -4.87 8.32 2.55
CA ALA A 255 -4.92 9.45 1.65
C ALA A 255 -6.37 9.90 1.40
N ALA A 256 -6.54 11.06 0.79
CA ALA A 256 -7.84 11.65 0.50
C ALA A 256 -7.80 12.44 -0.82
N PRO A 257 -8.96 12.78 -1.41
CA PRO A 257 -9.02 13.75 -2.51
C PRO A 257 -8.34 15.07 -2.12
N LYS A 258 -7.65 15.70 -3.06
CA LYS A 258 -7.11 17.03 -2.86
C LYS A 258 -8.24 18.03 -2.62
N GLY A 259 -8.11 18.85 -1.57
CA GLY A 259 -9.06 19.90 -1.22
C GLY A 259 -10.02 19.57 -0.07
N VAL A 260 -9.90 18.40 0.58
CA VAL A 260 -10.69 18.12 1.80
C VAL A 260 -10.41 19.22 2.84
N PRO A 261 -11.42 19.86 3.44
CA PRO A 261 -11.21 20.92 4.43
C PRO A 261 -10.29 20.48 5.57
N ALA A 262 -9.38 21.38 6.00
CA ALA A 262 -8.36 21.06 7.00
C ALA A 262 -8.95 20.56 8.33
N GLU A 263 -10.06 21.14 8.80
CA GLU A 263 -10.73 20.71 10.03
C GLU A 263 -11.32 19.29 9.91
N ILE A 264 -11.85 18.92 8.74
CA ILE A 264 -12.32 17.56 8.47
C ILE A 264 -11.14 16.58 8.45
N GLN A 265 -10.03 16.95 7.81
CA GLN A 265 -8.80 16.15 7.85
C GLN A 265 -8.33 15.93 9.28
N LYS A 266 -8.23 17.01 10.07
CA LYS A 266 -7.80 16.96 11.46
C LYS A 266 -8.70 16.06 12.30
N ARG A 267 -10.02 16.15 12.17
CA ARG A 267 -10.96 15.33 12.94
C ARG A 267 -10.90 13.85 12.54
N PHE A 268 -10.84 13.52 11.25
CA PHE A 268 -10.68 12.13 10.80
C PHE A 268 -9.33 11.55 11.22
N LEU A 269 -8.25 12.31 11.02
CA LEU A 269 -6.90 11.90 11.40
C LEU A 269 -6.77 11.69 12.90
N ALA A 270 -7.38 12.53 13.74
CA ALA A 270 -7.37 12.32 15.18
C ALA A 270 -7.99 10.98 15.59
N ALA A 271 -9.14 10.61 14.99
CA ALA A 271 -9.78 9.33 15.24
C ALA A 271 -8.94 8.15 14.71
N MET A 272 -8.36 8.29 13.50
CA MET A 272 -7.50 7.27 12.90
C MET A 272 -6.22 7.06 13.71
N ASP A 273 -5.56 8.14 14.12
CA ASP A 273 -4.35 8.11 14.92
C ASP A 273 -4.57 7.44 16.28
N ALA A 274 -5.70 7.75 16.94
CA ALA A 274 -6.08 7.09 18.18
C ALA A 274 -6.27 5.57 17.97
N ALA A 275 -6.87 5.16 16.85
CA ALA A 275 -7.02 3.75 16.51
C ALA A 275 -5.66 3.07 16.25
N ILE A 276 -4.78 3.70 15.45
CA ILE A 276 -3.44 3.22 15.12
C ILE A 276 -2.59 3.02 16.38
N ARG A 277 -2.64 3.97 17.32
CA ARG A 277 -1.84 3.94 18.56
C ARG A 277 -2.40 2.99 19.62
N SER A 278 -3.63 2.48 19.45
CA SER A 278 -4.24 1.63 20.48
C SER A 278 -3.51 0.28 20.58
N PRO A 279 -3.20 -0.20 21.80
CA PRO A 279 -2.52 -1.48 21.99
C PRO A 279 -3.29 -2.66 21.36
N GLN A 280 -4.62 -2.61 21.44
CA GLN A 280 -5.47 -3.64 20.84
C GLN A 280 -5.26 -3.76 19.33
N GLN A 281 -5.21 -2.64 18.60
CA GLN A 281 -5.00 -2.71 17.15
C GLN A 281 -3.56 -3.07 16.80
N GLN A 282 -2.57 -2.61 17.58
CA GLN A 282 -1.19 -3.05 17.40
C GLN A 282 -1.06 -4.57 17.52
N GLU A 283 -1.58 -5.18 18.59
CA GLU A 283 -1.51 -6.63 18.79
C GLU A 283 -2.23 -7.42 17.70
N ARG A 284 -3.39 -6.92 17.25
CA ARG A 284 -4.19 -7.60 16.22
C ARG A 284 -3.44 -7.75 14.90
N VAL A 285 -2.67 -6.74 14.48
CA VAL A 285 -1.97 -6.76 13.20
C VAL A 285 -0.55 -7.31 13.30
N LYS A 286 0.07 -7.26 14.50
CA LYS A 286 1.35 -7.92 14.77
C LYS A 286 1.30 -9.42 14.48
N ALA A 287 0.17 -10.08 14.71
CA ALA A 287 -0.04 -11.50 14.44
C ALA A 287 0.11 -11.87 12.95
N VAL A 288 0.17 -10.89 12.05
CA VAL A 288 0.34 -11.08 10.61
C VAL A 288 1.47 -10.23 10.02
N ASP A 289 2.49 -9.93 10.83
CA ASP A 289 3.71 -9.18 10.44
C ASP A 289 3.44 -7.78 9.86
N ILE A 290 2.41 -7.12 10.40
CA ILE A 290 2.12 -5.71 10.11
C ILE A 290 2.42 -4.91 11.38
N GLU A 291 3.09 -3.78 11.21
CA GLU A 291 3.41 -2.85 12.29
C GLU A 291 2.65 -1.54 12.07
N MET A 292 1.84 -1.17 13.06
CA MET A 292 1.22 0.16 13.11
C MET A 292 2.29 1.19 13.50
N VAL A 293 2.42 2.25 12.71
CA VAL A 293 3.42 3.30 12.91
C VAL A 293 2.73 4.62 13.20
N GLY A 294 1.88 5.06 12.26
CA GLY A 294 1.30 6.41 12.27
C GLY A 294 2.35 7.49 11.96
N SER A 295 1.93 8.55 11.27
CA SER A 295 2.79 9.71 11.02
C SER A 295 1.99 10.98 10.89
N SER A 296 2.67 12.14 10.97
CA SER A 296 2.06 13.39 10.50
C SER A 296 1.89 13.37 8.97
N PRO A 297 1.02 14.22 8.40
CA PRO A 297 0.91 14.40 6.95
C PRO A 297 2.24 14.78 6.29
N GLU A 298 3.04 15.63 6.91
CA GLU A 298 4.33 16.08 6.40
C GLU A 298 5.31 14.91 6.30
N GLN A 299 5.37 14.09 7.37
CA GLN A 299 6.19 12.88 7.41
C GLN A 299 5.72 11.85 6.36
N ALA A 300 4.40 11.68 6.20
CA ALA A 300 3.84 10.77 5.22
C ALA A 300 4.23 11.18 3.80
N GLN A 301 4.11 12.47 3.48
CA GLN A 301 4.48 12.99 2.16
C GLN A 301 5.99 12.93 1.90
N ALA A 302 6.82 13.21 2.92
CA ALA A 302 8.27 13.05 2.81
C ALA A 302 8.65 11.61 2.46
N ARG A 303 8.02 10.65 3.16
CA ARG A 303 8.22 9.23 2.91
C ARG A 303 7.77 8.80 1.51
N VAL A 304 6.60 9.26 1.05
CA VAL A 304 6.12 8.99 -0.31
C VAL A 304 7.09 9.51 -1.37
N ARG A 305 7.72 10.68 -1.15
CA ARG A 305 8.75 11.22 -2.06
C ARG A 305 10.00 10.33 -2.09
N GLU A 306 10.50 9.92 -0.93
CA GLU A 306 11.65 9.00 -0.81
C GLU A 306 11.40 7.67 -1.54
N ILE A 307 10.27 7.02 -1.22
CA ILE A 307 9.85 5.76 -1.82
C ILE A 307 9.67 5.88 -3.34
N SER A 308 9.05 6.98 -3.80
CA SER A 308 8.87 7.22 -5.24
C SER A 308 10.20 7.29 -5.97
N GLY A 309 11.19 8.02 -5.44
CA GLY A 309 12.50 8.14 -6.07
C GLY A 309 13.22 6.79 -6.20
N LYS A 310 13.16 5.96 -5.16
CA LYS A 310 13.72 4.61 -5.18
C LYS A 310 13.09 3.72 -6.24
N TRP A 311 11.75 3.64 -6.28
CA TRP A 311 11.07 2.76 -7.23
C TRP A 311 11.12 3.28 -8.65
N GLU A 312 11.14 4.59 -8.86
CA GLU A 312 11.37 5.19 -10.18
C GLU A 312 12.72 4.75 -10.75
N ALA A 313 13.78 4.83 -9.94
CA ALA A 313 15.11 4.39 -10.35
C ALA A 313 15.14 2.92 -10.75
N LEU A 314 14.49 2.04 -9.96
CA LEU A 314 14.38 0.63 -10.30
C LEU A 314 13.57 0.42 -11.59
N ALA A 315 12.37 0.99 -11.68
CA ALA A 315 11.46 0.81 -12.82
C ALA A 315 12.13 1.24 -14.13
N ARG A 316 12.88 2.35 -14.13
CA ARG A 316 13.68 2.78 -15.29
C ARG A 316 14.81 1.80 -15.61
N LYS A 317 15.57 1.36 -14.59
CA LYS A 317 16.70 0.43 -14.76
C LYS A 317 16.29 -0.89 -15.40
N ILE A 318 15.14 -1.43 -15.02
CA ILE A 318 14.65 -2.73 -15.53
C ILE A 318 13.60 -2.61 -16.64
N ASN A 319 13.30 -1.39 -17.11
CA ASN A 319 12.23 -1.12 -18.08
C ASN A 319 10.90 -1.77 -17.67
N LEU A 320 10.55 -1.63 -16.38
CA LEU A 320 9.37 -2.25 -15.80
C LEU A 320 8.10 -1.72 -16.48
N LYS A 321 7.27 -2.64 -16.96
CA LYS A 321 5.96 -2.34 -17.54
C LYS A 321 4.90 -3.20 -16.83
N PRO A 322 3.66 -2.69 -16.68
CA PRO A 322 2.53 -3.55 -16.45
C PRO A 322 2.36 -4.39 -17.71
N ASP A 323 2.35 -5.71 -17.55
CA ASP A 323 2.11 -6.66 -18.64
C ASP A 323 0.79 -6.38 -19.37
#